data_AF-K1RX10-F1
#
_entry.id   AF-K1RX10-F1
#
_cell.length_a   1.000
_cell.length_b   1.000
_cell.length_c   1.000
_cell.angle_alpha   90.00
_cell.angle_beta   90.00
_cell.angle_gamma   90.00
#
_symmetry.space_group_name_H-M   'P 1'
#
loop_
_entity.id
_entity.type
_entity.pdbx_description
1 polymer ?
#
loop_
_entity_poly.entity_id
_entity_poly.type
_entity_poly.pdbx_seq_one_letter_code
_entity_poly.pdbx_strand_id
1 'polypeptide(L)'
;MNISSGELITANILSIKKGVKGTPGEIRGTIENGYNIGTINKNTSLGVYGSVTNKNYLDTSGYGEMEVATRSEIQEGKAQIICQLDNSGKKTYEIEIEKIYLANNTDNKSMLIKVTDKELLEKTGGIIQGMSGAPVIQNGKFVGAVTNVLVNDPTQGYAIFADMMIKQIRSVD
;
A
#
# COMPACT_ATOMS: atom_id res chain seq x y z
N MET A 1 19.70 13.08 4.89
CA MET A 1 19.85 12.81 3.44
C MET A 1 18.49 13.01 2.80
N ASN A 2 18.29 14.10 2.08
CA ASN A 2 17.09 14.30 1.27
C ASN A 2 17.31 13.56 -0.05
N ILE A 3 16.85 12.31 -0.13
CA ILE A 3 16.80 11.59 -1.40
C ILE A 3 15.63 12.20 -2.18
N SER A 4 15.92 13.16 -3.05
CA SER A 4 14.92 13.89 -3.84
C SER A 4 14.53 13.16 -5.13
N SER A 5 15.33 12.20 -5.58
CA SER A 5 15.11 11.44 -6.81
C SER A 5 15.59 10.00 -6.68
N GLY A 6 15.02 9.10 -7.47
CA GLY A 6 15.39 7.69 -7.50
C GLY A 6 14.81 6.97 -8.72
N GLU A 7 15.02 5.67 -8.79
CA GLU A 7 14.49 4.81 -9.85
C GLU A 7 13.38 3.91 -9.31
N LEU A 8 12.39 3.62 -10.15
CA LEU A 8 11.40 2.60 -9.89
C LEU A 8 11.87 1.31 -10.57
N ILE A 9 12.26 0.31 -9.78
CA ILE A 9 12.84 -0.94 -10.27
C ILE A 9 11.96 -2.10 -9.85
N THR A 10 11.69 -3.05 -10.76
CA THR A 10 10.97 -4.28 -10.42
C THR A 10 11.77 -5.15 -9.46
N ALA A 11 11.10 -5.81 -8.51
CA ALA A 11 11.76 -6.69 -7.54
C ALA A 11 11.09 -8.08 -7.51
N ASN A 12 11.88 -9.10 -7.18
CA ASN A 12 11.40 -10.44 -6.89
C ASN A 12 11.34 -10.66 -5.38
N ILE A 13 10.30 -11.35 -4.90
CA ILE A 13 10.17 -11.71 -3.48
C ILE A 13 11.03 -12.94 -3.20
N LEU A 14 11.92 -12.84 -2.22
CA LEU A 14 12.78 -13.93 -1.76
C LEU A 14 12.17 -14.66 -0.57
N SER A 15 11.66 -13.92 0.41
CA SER A 15 11.07 -14.50 1.62
C SER A 15 10.16 -13.52 2.34
N ILE A 16 9.28 -14.05 3.19
CA ILE A 16 8.50 -13.29 4.15
C ILE A 16 8.96 -13.68 5.55
N LYS A 17 9.24 -12.67 6.37
CA LYS A 17 9.37 -12.81 7.80
C LYS A 17 8.05 -12.39 8.45
N LYS A 18 7.41 -13.33 9.14
CA LYS A 18 6.15 -13.11 9.85
C LYS A 18 6.32 -12.04 10.95
N GLY A 19 5.37 -11.12 11.03
CA GLY A 19 5.25 -10.15 12.11
C GLY A 19 4.65 -10.78 13.36
N VAL A 20 5.14 -10.36 14.51
CA VAL A 20 4.61 -10.75 15.83
C VAL A 20 4.49 -9.51 16.70
N LYS A 21 3.70 -9.60 17.76
CA LYS A 21 3.56 -8.49 18.72
C LYS A 21 4.94 -8.00 19.19
N GLY A 22 5.20 -6.71 19.03
CA GLY A 22 6.47 -6.07 19.39
C GLY A 22 7.58 -6.16 18.34
N THR A 23 7.44 -6.99 17.30
CA THR A 23 8.44 -7.11 16.22
C THR A 23 7.76 -7.13 14.85
N PRO A 24 7.87 -6.03 14.07
CA PRO A 24 7.33 -5.99 12.72
C PRO A 24 7.92 -7.11 11.83
N GLY A 25 7.05 -7.69 11.01
CA GLY A 25 7.49 -8.57 9.93
C GLY A 25 8.00 -7.77 8.74
N GLU A 26 8.49 -8.47 7.72
CA GLU A 26 9.03 -7.85 6.50
C GLU A 26 8.92 -8.78 5.28
N ILE A 27 8.69 -8.17 4.12
CA ILE A 27 8.89 -8.79 2.81
C ILE A 27 10.34 -8.51 2.40
N ARG A 28 11.12 -9.57 2.18
CA ARG A 28 12.48 -9.46 1.65
C ARG A 28 12.45 -9.75 0.15
N GLY A 29 12.91 -8.79 -0.64
CA GLY A 29 13.04 -8.93 -2.08
C GLY A 29 14.45 -8.67 -2.58
N THR A 30 14.69 -8.99 -3.84
CA THR A 30 15.89 -8.63 -4.59
C THR A 30 15.51 -7.84 -5.83
N ILE A 31 16.34 -6.86 -6.18
CA ILE A 31 16.27 -6.12 -7.45
C ILE A 31 17.24 -6.69 -8.48
N GLU A 32 17.91 -7.81 -8.18
CA GLU A 32 18.80 -8.48 -9.12
C GLU A 32 18.00 -8.89 -10.37
N ASN A 33 18.54 -8.52 -11.54
CA ASN A 33 17.86 -8.64 -12.84
C ASN A 33 16.53 -7.88 -12.93
N GLY A 34 16.31 -6.90 -12.06
CA GLY A 34 15.17 -6.00 -12.10
C GLY A 34 15.27 -5.01 -13.27
N TYR A 35 14.11 -4.63 -13.80
CA TYR A 35 14.00 -3.64 -14.86
C TYR A 35 13.67 -2.28 -14.24
N ASN A 36 14.37 -1.24 -14.69
CA ASN A 36 13.94 0.13 -14.43
C ASN A 36 12.66 0.39 -15.25
N ILE A 37 11.59 0.74 -14.53
CA ILE A 37 10.26 1.01 -15.08
C ILE A 37 9.84 2.47 -14.93
N GLY A 38 10.67 3.32 -14.32
CA GLY A 38 10.33 4.70 -14.08
C GLY A 38 11.29 5.43 -13.16
N THR A 39 10.91 6.66 -12.85
CA THR A 39 11.69 7.55 -11.98
C THR A 39 10.84 8.03 -10.82
N ILE A 40 11.48 8.22 -9.67
CA ILE A 40 10.91 8.89 -8.51
C ILE A 40 11.33 10.35 -8.58
N ASN A 41 10.34 11.25 -8.53
CA ASN A 41 10.54 12.70 -8.61
C ASN A 41 10.33 13.40 -7.27
N LYS A 42 9.59 12.77 -6.34
CA LYS A 42 9.25 13.36 -5.04
C LYS A 42 9.13 12.30 -3.95
N ASN A 43 9.69 12.60 -2.80
CA ASN A 43 9.53 11.81 -1.58
C ASN A 43 8.96 12.73 -0.49
N THR A 44 7.73 12.46 -0.05
CA THR A 44 7.03 13.28 0.94
C THR A 44 6.62 12.43 2.14
N SER A 45 6.14 13.08 3.19
CA SER A 45 5.51 12.40 4.33
C SER A 45 4.24 11.62 3.96
N LEU A 46 3.66 11.88 2.78
CA LEU A 46 2.43 11.23 2.29
C LEU A 46 2.71 10.11 1.27
N GLY A 47 3.95 9.98 0.80
CA GLY A 47 4.32 8.92 -0.13
C GLY A 47 5.45 9.29 -1.09
N VAL A 48 5.74 8.35 -1.99
CA VAL A 48 6.72 8.48 -3.06
C VAL A 48 5.98 8.64 -4.38
N TYR A 49 6.35 9.66 -5.16
CA TYR A 49 5.69 10.01 -6.41
C TYR A 49 6.71 10.09 -7.54
N GLY A 50 6.26 9.69 -8.73
CA GLY A 50 7.13 9.49 -9.86
C GLY A 50 6.37 9.22 -11.15
N SER A 51 7.12 8.95 -12.21
CA SER A 51 6.58 8.64 -13.53
C SER A 51 7.00 7.24 -13.95
N VAL A 52 6.02 6.43 -14.38
CA VAL A 52 6.29 5.14 -15.03
C VAL A 52 6.54 5.39 -16.52
N THR A 53 7.74 5.05 -16.98
CA THR A 53 8.15 5.22 -18.39
C THR A 53 8.10 3.91 -19.18
N ASN A 54 8.30 2.76 -18.52
CA ASN A 54 8.28 1.46 -19.17
C ASN A 54 7.17 0.57 -18.61
N LYS A 55 6.00 0.64 -19.26
CA LYS A 55 4.80 -0.09 -18.84
C LYS A 55 4.82 -1.58 -19.22
N ASN A 56 5.76 -2.04 -20.04
CA ASN A 56 5.83 -3.43 -20.50
C ASN A 56 6.09 -4.44 -19.37
N TYR A 57 6.66 -3.96 -18.27
CA TYR A 57 6.94 -4.76 -17.06
C TYR A 57 5.90 -4.57 -15.96
N LEU A 58 4.82 -3.83 -16.22
CA LEU A 58 3.69 -3.71 -15.30
C LEU A 58 2.67 -4.79 -15.59
N ASP A 59 2.38 -5.62 -14.60
CA ASP A 59 1.23 -6.51 -14.64
C ASP A 59 -0.05 -5.75 -14.29
N THR A 60 -0.76 -5.28 -15.33
CA THR A 60 -2.09 -4.69 -15.22
C THR A 60 -3.22 -5.72 -15.35
N SER A 61 -2.90 -7.01 -15.47
CA SER A 61 -3.93 -8.05 -15.61
C SER A 61 -4.72 -8.23 -14.31
N GLY A 62 -6.00 -8.60 -14.42
CA GLY A 62 -6.86 -8.91 -13.26
C GLY A 62 -7.39 -7.72 -12.45
N TYR A 63 -6.87 -6.50 -12.63
CA TYR A 63 -7.38 -5.29 -11.98
C TYR A 63 -7.36 -4.15 -12.99
N GLY A 64 -8.56 -3.72 -13.40
CA GLY A 64 -8.74 -2.62 -14.34
C GLY A 64 -8.59 -1.25 -13.68
N GLU A 65 -8.93 -0.21 -14.44
CA GLU A 65 -9.09 1.13 -13.89
C GLU A 65 -10.16 1.13 -12.80
N MET A 66 -9.94 1.94 -11.76
CA MET A 66 -10.83 2.03 -10.61
C MET A 66 -11.13 3.48 -10.30
N GLU A 67 -12.41 3.76 -10.03
CA GLU A 67 -12.81 5.08 -9.54
C GLU A 67 -12.20 5.36 -8.17
N VAL A 68 -11.84 6.61 -7.95
CA VAL A 68 -11.36 7.07 -6.66
C VAL A 68 -12.57 7.49 -5.83
N ALA A 69 -12.70 6.92 -4.64
CA ALA A 69 -13.77 7.32 -3.73
C ALA A 69 -13.52 8.71 -3.16
N THR A 70 -14.58 9.49 -3.01
CA THR A 70 -14.61 10.66 -2.13
C THR A 70 -14.63 10.21 -0.67
N ARG A 71 -14.20 11.07 0.25
CA ARG A 71 -14.20 10.73 1.69
C ARG A 71 -15.57 10.39 2.25
N SER A 72 -16.64 11.00 1.71
CA SER A 72 -18.02 10.72 2.09
C SER A 72 -18.51 9.33 1.66
N GLU A 73 -17.85 8.69 0.69
CA GLU A 73 -18.18 7.34 0.22
C GLU A 73 -17.48 6.25 1.04
N ILE A 74 -16.46 6.61 1.83
CA ILE A 74 -15.70 5.68 2.66
C ILE A 74 -16.48 5.43 3.96
N GLN A 75 -16.62 4.16 4.34
CA GLN A 75 -17.36 3.73 5.51
C GLN A 75 -16.51 2.83 6.41
N GLU A 76 -16.75 2.89 7.71
CA GLU A 76 -16.22 1.88 8.63
C GLU A 76 -16.84 0.51 8.29
N GLY A 77 -16.07 -0.56 8.38
CA GLY A 77 -16.47 -1.91 8.03
C GLY A 77 -15.62 -2.53 6.91
N LYS A 78 -16.19 -3.50 6.20
CA LYS A 78 -15.45 -4.37 5.27
C LYS A 78 -14.80 -3.58 4.14
N ALA A 79 -13.55 -3.92 3.86
CA ALA A 79 -12.77 -3.44 2.73
C ALA A 79 -11.78 -4.53 2.31
N GLN A 80 -10.95 -4.22 1.31
CA GLN A 80 -9.97 -5.15 0.77
C GLN A 80 -8.64 -4.44 0.54
N ILE A 81 -7.55 -5.18 0.63
CA ILE A 81 -6.24 -4.73 0.15
C ILE A 81 -5.74 -5.61 -0.98
N ILE A 82 -5.00 -5.02 -1.92
CA ILE A 82 -4.29 -5.77 -2.96
C ILE A 82 -2.81 -5.76 -2.63
N CYS A 83 -2.20 -6.94 -2.49
CA CYS A 83 -0.75 -7.04 -2.35
C CYS A 83 -0.22 -8.35 -2.92
N GLN A 84 1.09 -8.41 -3.13
CA GLN A 84 1.80 -9.59 -3.59
C GLN A 84 2.72 -10.08 -2.47
N LEU A 85 2.51 -11.33 -2.06
CA LEU A 85 3.25 -11.96 -0.96
C LEU A 85 4.28 -13.00 -1.45
N ASP A 86 4.18 -13.41 -2.70
CA ASP A 86 5.08 -14.36 -3.34
C ASP A 86 5.14 -14.08 -4.84
N ASN A 87 5.91 -14.84 -5.60
CA ASN A 87 6.06 -14.65 -7.04
C ASN A 87 4.90 -15.26 -7.86
N SER A 88 3.80 -15.69 -7.22
CA SER A 88 2.59 -16.17 -7.93
C SER A 88 1.66 -15.03 -8.39
N GLY A 89 1.93 -13.80 -7.95
CA GLY A 89 1.22 -12.60 -8.35
C GLY A 89 0.43 -11.94 -7.22
N LYS A 90 -0.24 -10.85 -7.56
CA LYS A 90 -1.07 -10.06 -6.65
C LYS A 90 -2.36 -10.78 -6.27
N LYS A 91 -2.76 -10.64 -5.01
CA LYS A 91 -4.00 -11.19 -4.45
C LYS A 91 -4.75 -10.12 -3.66
N THR A 92 -6.06 -10.32 -3.57
CA THR A 92 -6.94 -9.50 -2.73
C THR A 92 -7.12 -10.18 -1.38
N TYR A 93 -7.02 -9.41 -0.31
CA TYR A 93 -7.19 -9.88 1.06
C TYR A 93 -8.21 -9.02 1.79
N GLU A 94 -9.05 -9.66 2.60
CA GLU A 94 -10.05 -8.98 3.42
C GLU A 94 -9.44 -8.19 4.58
N ILE A 95 -9.94 -6.97 4.75
CA ILE A 95 -9.64 -6.11 5.89
C ILE A 95 -10.93 -5.44 6.40
N GLU A 96 -10.81 -4.75 7.52
CA GLU A 96 -11.84 -3.89 8.08
C GLU A 96 -11.28 -2.49 8.30
N ILE A 97 -12.00 -1.46 7.87
CA ILE A 97 -11.74 -0.07 8.25
C ILE A 97 -12.43 0.14 9.60
N GLU A 98 -11.64 0.19 10.67
CA GLU A 98 -12.18 0.31 12.03
C GLU A 98 -12.47 1.76 12.41
N LYS A 99 -11.70 2.73 11.86
CA LYS A 99 -11.91 4.15 12.11
C LYS A 99 -11.53 4.99 10.90
N ILE A 100 -12.30 6.06 10.67
CA ILE A 100 -12.01 7.05 9.63
C ILE A 100 -11.73 8.41 10.27
N TYR A 101 -10.55 8.97 10.01
CA TYR A 101 -10.15 10.30 10.48
C TYR A 101 -10.46 11.34 9.40
N LEU A 102 -11.76 11.60 9.16
CA LEU A 102 -12.25 12.44 8.03
C LEU A 102 -11.58 13.82 7.92
N ALA A 103 -11.24 14.45 9.04
CA ALA A 103 -10.61 15.78 9.07
C ALA A 103 -9.09 15.77 8.80
N ASN A 104 -8.46 14.59 8.74
CA ASN A 104 -7.02 14.49 8.52
C ASN A 104 -6.65 14.94 7.10
N ASN A 105 -5.70 15.87 7.01
CA ASN A 105 -5.17 16.40 5.76
C ASN A 105 -3.65 16.61 5.81
N THR A 106 -3.00 16.11 6.87
CA THR A 106 -1.63 16.49 7.23
C THR A 106 -0.67 15.32 7.22
N ASP A 107 -1.13 14.11 7.58
CA ASP A 107 -0.30 12.92 7.64
C ASP A 107 -0.93 11.72 6.92
N ASN A 108 -0.24 10.59 6.97
CA ASN A 108 -0.59 9.36 6.26
C ASN A 108 -1.47 8.40 7.10
N LYS A 109 -2.09 8.88 8.17
CA LYS A 109 -2.94 8.13 9.11
C LYS A 109 -4.40 8.53 8.96
N SER A 110 -4.94 8.36 7.76
CA SER A 110 -6.32 8.73 7.43
C SER A 110 -7.35 7.72 7.91
N MET A 111 -6.99 6.45 7.97
CA MET A 111 -7.86 5.34 8.39
C MET A 111 -7.10 4.39 9.28
N LEU A 112 -7.75 3.90 10.35
CA LEU A 112 -7.28 2.72 11.08
C LEU A 112 -7.88 1.49 10.42
N ILE A 113 -7.02 0.55 10.02
CA ILE A 113 -7.42 -0.69 9.35
C ILE A 113 -6.97 -1.91 10.13
N LYS A 114 -7.69 -3.01 9.98
CA LYS A 114 -7.38 -4.30 10.56
C LYS A 114 -7.48 -5.42 9.54
N VAL A 115 -6.48 -6.27 9.48
CA VAL A 115 -6.50 -7.48 8.66
C VAL A 115 -7.45 -8.50 9.27
N THR A 116 -8.40 -8.98 8.47
CA THR A 116 -9.34 -10.04 8.85
C THR A 116 -9.13 -11.32 8.05
N ASP A 117 -8.39 -11.24 6.93
CA ASP A 117 -8.09 -12.37 6.07
C ASP A 117 -7.18 -13.41 6.74
N LYS A 118 -7.66 -14.66 6.79
CA LYS A 118 -6.96 -15.76 7.45
C LYS A 118 -5.67 -16.16 6.72
N GLU A 119 -5.68 -16.20 5.39
CA GLU A 119 -4.48 -16.59 4.62
C GLU A 119 -3.37 -15.55 4.83
N LEU A 120 -3.72 -14.25 4.79
CA LEU A 120 -2.76 -13.19 5.04
C LEU A 120 -2.20 -13.28 6.47
N LEU A 121 -3.06 -13.42 7.48
CA LEU A 121 -2.64 -13.55 8.89
C LEU A 121 -1.75 -14.77 9.13
N GLU A 122 -2.04 -15.90 8.49
CA GLU A 122 -1.24 -17.11 8.58
C GLU A 122 0.16 -16.88 8.00
N LYS A 123 0.26 -16.30 6.81
CA LYS A 123 1.53 -16.06 6.10
C LYS A 123 2.38 -14.96 6.74
N THR A 124 1.75 -13.89 7.20
CA THR A 124 2.45 -12.62 7.50
C THR A 124 2.29 -12.16 8.94
N GLY A 125 1.28 -12.65 9.67
CA GLY A 125 0.95 -12.19 11.01
C GLY A 125 0.18 -10.85 11.02
N GLY A 126 -0.16 -10.31 9.85
CA GLY A 126 -0.84 -9.04 9.68
C GLY A 126 -0.09 -8.13 8.70
N ILE A 127 -0.13 -6.83 8.94
CA ILE A 127 0.57 -5.84 8.14
C ILE A 127 2.07 -5.94 8.45
N ILE A 128 2.89 -6.04 7.41
CA ILE A 128 4.35 -6.15 7.52
C ILE A 128 5.03 -5.08 6.68
N GLN A 129 6.32 -4.83 6.96
CA GLN A 129 7.12 -3.93 6.14
C GLN A 129 7.20 -4.46 4.71
N GLY A 130 7.07 -3.57 3.72
CA GLY A 130 6.93 -3.93 2.31
C GLY A 130 5.49 -3.94 1.80
N MET A 131 4.48 -3.97 2.67
CA MET A 131 3.07 -3.77 2.27
C MET A 131 2.68 -2.29 2.13
N SER A 132 3.53 -1.35 2.54
CA SER A 132 3.27 0.08 2.36
C SER A 132 3.06 0.38 0.88
N GLY A 133 1.96 1.05 0.56
CA GLY A 133 1.51 1.29 -0.81
C GLY A 133 0.50 0.27 -1.34
N ALA A 134 0.18 -0.79 -0.59
CA ALA A 134 -0.89 -1.72 -0.96
C ALA A 134 -2.23 -0.97 -1.11
N PRO A 135 -2.89 -1.01 -2.29
CA PRO A 135 -4.15 -0.33 -2.50
C PRO A 135 -5.25 -0.86 -1.58
N VAL A 136 -6.02 0.04 -1.00
CA VAL A 136 -7.22 -0.25 -0.22
C VAL A 136 -8.44 0.02 -1.10
N ILE A 137 -9.35 -0.95 -1.14
CA ILE A 137 -10.54 -0.94 -1.98
C ILE A 137 -11.77 -1.17 -1.12
N GLN A 138 -12.79 -0.35 -1.32
CA GLN A 138 -14.10 -0.52 -0.70
C GLN A 138 -15.18 -0.19 -1.71
N ASN A 139 -16.24 -1.00 -1.77
CA ASN A 139 -17.36 -0.81 -2.69
C ASN A 139 -16.92 -0.67 -4.17
N GLY A 140 -15.86 -1.39 -4.57
CA GLY A 140 -15.30 -1.35 -5.91
C GLY A 140 -14.53 -0.08 -6.27
N LYS A 141 -14.26 0.80 -5.30
CA LYS A 141 -13.52 2.06 -5.47
C LYS A 141 -12.20 2.06 -4.72
N PHE A 142 -11.22 2.78 -5.25
CA PHE A 142 -9.92 3.00 -4.63
C PHE A 142 -10.07 4.08 -3.55
N VAL A 143 -9.90 3.70 -2.29
CA VAL A 143 -10.13 4.60 -1.15
C VAL A 143 -8.83 5.09 -0.52
N GLY A 144 -7.72 4.39 -0.74
CA GLY A 144 -6.45 4.73 -0.12
C GLY A 144 -5.38 3.68 -0.28
N ALA A 145 -4.28 3.82 0.45
CA ALA A 145 -3.20 2.82 0.48
C ALA A 145 -2.69 2.60 1.90
N VAL A 146 -2.25 1.38 2.21
CA VAL A 146 -1.64 1.02 3.50
C VAL A 146 -0.34 1.80 3.70
N THR A 147 -0.08 2.28 4.91
CA THR A 147 1.08 3.15 5.22
C THR A 147 1.94 2.64 6.35
N ASN A 148 1.33 2.27 7.48
CA ASN A 148 2.05 1.93 8.70
C ASN A 148 1.42 0.74 9.41
N VAL A 149 2.23 -0.10 10.04
CA VAL A 149 1.79 -1.15 10.97
C VAL A 149 1.84 -0.64 12.41
N LEU A 150 0.91 -1.10 13.25
CA LEU A 150 0.99 -0.92 14.70
C LEU A 150 1.94 -1.96 15.30
N VAL A 151 3.03 -1.52 15.93
CA VAL A 151 4.04 -2.45 16.50
C VAL A 151 3.46 -3.38 17.58
N ASN A 152 2.47 -2.89 18.33
CA ASN A 152 1.84 -3.64 19.42
C ASN A 152 0.72 -4.59 18.96
N ASP A 153 0.24 -4.42 17.73
CA ASP A 153 -0.74 -5.31 17.09
C ASP A 153 -0.46 -5.33 15.57
N PRO A 154 0.28 -6.34 15.06
CA PRO A 154 0.61 -6.40 13.64
C PRO A 154 -0.63 -6.59 12.76
N THR A 155 -1.77 -7.01 13.31
CA THR A 155 -3.01 -7.11 12.52
C THR A 155 -3.60 -5.75 12.18
N GLN A 156 -3.18 -4.69 12.88
CA GLN A 156 -3.68 -3.34 12.69
C GLN A 156 -2.64 -2.41 12.08
N GLY A 157 -3.12 -1.42 11.35
CA GLY A 157 -2.29 -0.43 10.69
C GLY A 157 -3.06 0.81 10.30
N TYR A 158 -2.36 1.70 9.62
CA TYR A 158 -2.94 2.88 9.03
C TYR A 158 -2.96 2.81 7.51
N ALA A 159 -3.90 3.54 6.93
CA ALA A 159 -3.94 3.84 5.51
C ALA A 159 -4.15 5.35 5.28
N ILE A 160 -3.65 5.86 4.16
CA ILE A 160 -3.84 7.24 3.69
C ILE A 160 -5.00 7.31 2.70
N PHE A 161 -5.75 8.41 2.68
CA PHE A 161 -6.79 8.63 1.66
C PHE A 161 -6.23 8.78 0.24
N ALA A 162 -6.94 8.20 -0.73
CA ALA A 162 -6.59 8.32 -2.14
C ALA A 162 -6.63 9.77 -2.65
N ASP A 163 -7.55 10.61 -2.15
CA ASP A 163 -7.64 12.02 -2.52
C ASP A 163 -6.38 12.81 -2.15
N MET A 164 -5.79 12.54 -0.99
CA MET A 164 -4.53 13.13 -0.54
C MET A 164 -3.37 12.71 -1.43
N MET A 165 -3.34 11.43 -1.83
CA MET A 165 -2.33 10.92 -2.77
C MET A 165 -2.43 11.64 -4.13
N ILE A 166 -3.64 11.80 -4.66
CA ILE A 166 -3.88 12.48 -5.95
C ILE A 166 -3.53 13.97 -5.87
N LYS A 167 -3.87 14.63 -4.76
CA LYS A 167 -3.50 16.03 -4.54
C LYS A 167 -1.99 16.22 -4.56
N GLN A 168 -1.23 15.28 -4.00
CA GLN A 168 0.23 15.31 -4.09
C GLN A 168 0.75 15.09 -5.51
N ILE A 169 0.15 14.17 -6.29
CA ILE A 169 0.49 13.98 -7.70
C ILE A 169 0.27 15.27 -8.50
N ARG A 170 -0.84 15.97 -8.27
CA ARG A 170 -1.15 17.24 -8.97
C ARG A 170 -0.29 18.42 -8.54
N SER A 171 0.47 18.30 -7.45
CA SER A 171 1.47 19.30 -7.05
C SER A 171 2.84 19.05 -7.71
N VAL A 172 2.92 18.05 -8.60
CA VAL A 172 4.07 17.80 -9.48
C VAL A 172 3.84 18.63 -10.73
N ASP A 173 4.24 19.89 -10.65
CA ASP A 173 4.52 20.76 -11.82
C ASP A 173 6.03 20.72 -12.11
#